data_AF-A0A1W5D1Z5-F1
#
_entry.id   AF-A0A1W5D1Z5-F1
#
_cell.length_a   1.000
_cell.length_b   1.000
_cell.length_c   1.000
_cell.angle_alpha   90.00
_cell.angle_beta   90.00
_cell.angle_gamma   90.00
#
_symmetry.space_group_name_H-M   'P 1'
#
loop_
_entity.id
_entity.type
_entity.pdbx_description
1 polymer ?
#
loop_
_entity_poly.entity_id
_entity_poly.type
_entity_poly.pdbx_seq_one_letter_code
_entity_poly.pdbx_strand_id
1 'polypeptide(L)'
;MSTITSPRASVASLQTPTSSRRTSLDTVARSQASSPQPQQRRNRAALRDYYGIKSSSTAAAPPTVDSVNVGGSQQEEVRDSELDGEGFDAEGYVKGVLGREGLEGVLRVEGGLVSEIKGLDGERKALVYDNYSKLITATDTIRKMRLNMDPLIPTTSMLGPAITHIAETATALSASLQDRTGNRPSGRLAQGVKGDRAKQRETVRWVLQTPTRMRALLEEGQKEQAEKDWEETSRSLDKWKGVAGVDEVRAECIKVLEQGEGVGNGSPQPEESPSNGT
;
A
#
# COMPACT_ATOMS: atom_id res chain seq x y z
N MET A 1 28.46 60.47 -54.97
CA MET A 1 29.82 60.21 -54.49
C MET A 1 29.81 58.87 -53.79
N SER A 2 30.53 57.91 -54.36
CA SER A 2 30.74 56.55 -53.84
C SER A 2 32.12 56.47 -53.19
N THR A 3 32.24 55.73 -52.08
CA THR A 3 33.35 54.81 -51.71
C THR A 3 32.99 54.18 -50.35
N ILE A 4 32.78 52.87 -50.13
CA ILE A 4 33.51 51.62 -50.42
C ILE A 4 34.43 51.16 -49.25
N THR A 5 34.29 49.86 -48.89
CA THR A 5 35.23 48.94 -48.17
C THR A 5 35.22 48.96 -46.64
N SER A 6 35.14 47.87 -45.88
CA SER A 6 34.77 46.44 -46.05
C SER A 6 34.73 45.79 -44.64
N PRO A 7 34.06 44.63 -44.49
CA PRO A 7 33.95 43.85 -43.25
C PRO A 7 35.03 42.75 -43.14
N ARG A 8 35.37 42.30 -41.91
CA ARG A 8 36.23 41.12 -41.64
C ARG A 8 36.08 40.71 -40.16
N ALA A 9 35.96 39.45 -39.73
CA ALA A 9 35.69 38.16 -40.36
C ALA A 9 35.16 37.18 -39.30
N SER A 10 34.30 36.26 -39.73
CA SER A 10 33.92 35.03 -39.06
C SER A 10 35.08 34.03 -39.04
N VAL A 11 35.26 33.29 -37.94
CA VAL A 11 35.94 31.98 -37.94
C VAL A 11 35.19 30.97 -37.06
N ALA A 12 34.61 29.99 -37.77
CA ALA A 12 34.48 28.56 -37.45
C ALA A 12 33.75 28.09 -36.18
N SER A 13 32.53 27.60 -36.42
CA SER A 13 31.86 26.51 -35.71
C SER A 13 32.60 25.18 -35.88
N LEU A 14 32.86 24.43 -34.79
CA LEU A 14 33.02 22.97 -34.80
C LEU A 14 32.60 22.33 -33.45
N GLN A 15 31.44 21.67 -33.49
CA GLN A 15 31.15 20.31 -33.02
C GLN A 15 31.47 19.88 -31.56
N THR A 16 30.38 19.59 -30.83
CA THR A 16 30.30 18.63 -29.72
C THR A 16 30.73 17.21 -30.12
N PRO A 17 31.21 16.41 -29.15
CA PRO A 17 30.77 15.03 -29.06
C PRO A 17 30.00 14.78 -27.75
N THR A 18 28.77 14.32 -27.95
CA THR A 18 28.01 13.45 -27.06
C THR A 18 28.79 12.16 -26.78
N SER A 19 28.85 11.69 -25.54
CA SER A 19 28.89 10.26 -25.26
C SER A 19 28.51 9.93 -23.82
N SER A 20 27.44 9.16 -23.72
CA SER A 20 26.83 8.58 -22.54
C SER A 20 27.71 7.49 -21.92
N ARG A 21 27.83 7.50 -20.59
CA ARG A 21 27.77 6.27 -19.79
C ARG A 21 26.94 6.50 -18.53
N ARG A 22 25.65 6.21 -18.66
CA ARG A 22 24.79 5.76 -17.55
C ARG A 22 25.44 4.54 -16.90
N THR A 23 25.53 4.52 -15.58
CA THR A 23 25.41 3.26 -14.82
C THR A 23 24.34 3.48 -13.76
N SER A 24 23.11 3.18 -14.15
CA SER A 24 22.03 2.87 -13.23
C SER A 24 22.09 1.38 -12.98
N LEU A 25 22.31 0.95 -11.73
CA LEU A 25 21.82 -0.33 -11.27
C LEU A 25 21.49 -0.22 -9.77
N ASP A 26 20.20 -0.26 -9.51
CA ASP A 26 19.61 -0.61 -8.22
C ASP A 26 19.91 -2.09 -7.96
N THR A 27 20.40 -2.44 -6.76
CA THR A 27 20.26 -3.82 -6.27
C THR A 27 20.28 -3.86 -4.74
N VAL A 28 19.10 -4.03 -4.16
CA VAL A 28 18.92 -4.65 -2.85
C VAL A 28 19.29 -6.13 -2.97
N ALA A 29 20.34 -6.59 -2.28
CA ALA A 29 20.49 -7.97 -1.82
C ALA A 29 21.57 -8.12 -0.75
N ARG A 30 21.34 -9.10 0.11
CA ARG A 30 21.86 -9.32 1.45
C ARG A 30 23.17 -10.14 1.45
N SER A 31 24.02 -9.87 2.46
CA SER A 31 24.99 -10.77 3.12
C SER A 31 26.17 -11.38 2.34
N GLN A 32 27.39 -10.91 2.60
CA GLN A 32 28.42 -11.62 3.42
C GLN A 32 29.76 -10.85 3.43
N ALA A 33 30.39 -10.87 4.60
CA ALA A 33 31.78 -10.51 4.95
C ALA A 33 32.61 -9.72 3.93
N SER A 34 32.77 -8.41 4.16
CA SER A 34 33.83 -7.62 3.55
C SER A 34 34.52 -6.73 4.58
N SER A 35 35.84 -6.79 4.55
CA SER A 35 36.80 -6.07 5.37
C SER A 35 36.43 -4.59 5.53
N PRO A 36 36.44 -4.01 6.74
CA PRO A 36 35.95 -2.65 6.92
C PRO A 36 36.91 -1.65 6.27
N GLN A 37 36.37 -0.94 5.28
CA GLN A 37 36.97 0.16 4.55
C GLN A 37 37.60 1.21 5.50
N PRO A 38 38.74 1.82 5.13
CA PRO A 38 39.50 2.72 6.00
C PRO A 38 38.71 3.95 6.49
N GLN A 39 37.75 4.44 5.70
CA GLN A 39 36.86 5.53 6.11
C GLN A 39 35.90 5.14 7.24
N GLN A 40 35.42 3.89 7.24
CA GLN A 40 34.47 3.42 8.24
C GLN A 40 35.16 3.14 9.59
N ARG A 41 36.45 2.77 9.55
CA ARG A 41 37.31 2.68 10.75
C ARG A 41 37.58 4.05 11.36
N ARG A 42 37.86 5.07 10.53
CA ARG A 42 38.06 6.46 10.97
C ARG A 42 36.81 7.04 11.63
N ASN A 43 35.65 6.88 11.00
CA ASN A 43 34.38 7.37 11.54
C ASN A 43 34.00 6.66 12.85
N ARG A 44 34.27 5.36 12.95
CA ARG A 44 34.04 4.60 14.18
C ARG A 44 35.00 5.00 15.30
N ALA A 45 36.26 5.34 14.99
CA ALA A 45 37.21 5.84 15.98
C ALA A 45 36.76 7.22 16.52
N ALA A 46 36.43 8.16 15.64
CA ALA A 46 35.94 9.49 16.02
C ALA A 46 34.69 9.44 16.90
N LEU A 47 33.76 8.52 16.60
CA LEU A 47 32.57 8.31 17.44
C LEU A 47 32.91 7.68 18.80
N ARG A 48 33.94 6.82 18.88
CA ARG A 48 34.36 6.23 20.16
C ARG A 48 35.03 7.24 21.07
N ASP A 49 35.80 8.16 20.47
CA ASP A 49 36.43 9.26 21.19
C ASP A 49 35.38 10.25 21.69
N TYR A 50 34.37 10.57 20.88
CA TYR A 50 33.26 11.45 21.25
C TYR A 50 32.41 10.91 22.42
N TYR A 51 32.19 9.60 22.48
CA TYR A 51 31.40 8.96 23.56
C TYR A 51 32.27 8.40 24.70
N GLY A 52 33.59 8.62 24.69
CA GLY A 52 34.49 8.21 25.78
C GLY A 52 34.60 6.68 25.99
N ILE A 53 34.27 5.86 24.99
CA ILE A 53 34.19 4.40 25.15
C ILE A 53 35.58 3.78 24.91
N LYS A 54 36.43 3.81 25.94
CA LYS A 54 37.70 3.06 25.96
C LYS A 54 37.41 1.56 25.97
N SER A 55 37.90 0.81 24.97
CA SER A 55 37.88 -0.66 25.02
C SER A 55 38.92 -1.17 26.01
N SER A 56 38.47 -1.81 27.08
CA SER A 56 39.30 -2.66 27.92
C SER A 56 39.66 -3.95 27.17
N SER A 57 40.72 -3.91 26.37
CA SER A 57 41.40 -5.13 25.92
C SER A 57 42.89 -4.84 25.72
N THR A 58 43.68 -5.17 26.74
CA THR A 58 45.13 -5.19 26.77
C THR A 58 45.71 -6.16 25.73
N ALA A 59 46.72 -5.74 24.95
CA ALA A 59 47.83 -6.59 24.51
C ALA A 59 48.96 -5.80 23.79
N ALA A 60 50.16 -5.85 24.41
CA ALA A 60 51.52 -5.90 23.83
C ALA A 60 52.13 -4.71 23.02
N ALA A 61 53.17 -4.09 23.62
CA ALA A 61 54.18 -3.17 23.04
C ALA A 61 55.39 -3.99 22.44
N PRO A 62 56.52 -3.45 21.85
CA PRO A 62 57.31 -2.22 22.21
C PRO A 62 58.05 -1.54 20.99
N PRO A 63 59.19 -0.77 21.10
CA PRO A 63 59.32 0.60 21.63
C PRO A 63 60.16 1.61 20.75
N THR A 64 60.28 2.85 21.27
CA THR A 64 61.31 3.92 21.09
C THR A 64 61.52 4.63 19.74
N VAL A 65 61.22 5.94 19.71
CA VAL A 65 62.26 6.99 19.61
C VAL A 65 61.89 8.18 20.51
N ASP A 66 62.91 8.76 21.11
CA ASP A 66 62.87 9.73 22.20
C ASP A 66 61.99 10.96 21.93
N SER A 67 61.11 11.26 22.88
CA SER A 67 60.64 12.62 23.11
C SER A 67 60.64 12.84 24.61
N VAL A 68 61.60 13.66 25.04
CA VAL A 68 61.83 14.06 26.41
C VAL A 68 60.53 14.65 26.96
N ASN A 69 59.90 13.87 27.83
CA ASN A 69 58.76 14.23 28.64
C ASN A 69 59.22 15.22 29.72
N VAL A 70 59.19 16.52 29.43
CA VAL A 70 59.09 17.55 30.46
C VAL A 70 57.61 17.71 30.76
N GLY A 71 57.22 17.17 31.92
CA GLY A 71 55.86 17.21 32.43
C GLY A 71 55.33 18.65 32.51
N GLY A 72 54.17 18.84 31.90
CA GLY A 72 53.42 20.08 31.91
C GLY A 72 52.09 19.85 31.20
N SER A 73 51.23 19.04 31.81
CA SER A 73 49.80 18.96 31.47
C SER A 73 49.15 20.33 31.73
N GLN A 74 49.20 21.20 30.73
CA GLN A 74 48.22 22.25 30.51
C GLN A 74 47.43 21.73 29.31
N GLN A 75 46.23 21.17 29.46
CA GLN A 75 45.02 21.99 29.39
C GLN A 75 45.31 23.29 28.62
N GLU A 76 45.34 23.19 27.29
CA GLU A 76 44.86 24.27 26.42
C GLU A 76 43.35 24.43 26.71
N GLU A 77 43.04 24.91 27.91
CA GLU A 77 41.98 25.89 28.02
C GLU A 77 42.45 27.02 27.11
N VAL A 78 41.63 27.39 26.14
CA VAL A 78 41.77 28.67 25.44
C VAL A 78 41.70 29.70 26.54
N ARG A 79 42.85 30.05 27.10
CA ARG A 79 42.98 31.23 27.93
C ARG A 79 42.69 32.34 26.96
N ASP A 80 41.52 32.97 27.08
CA ASP A 80 41.23 34.22 26.40
C ASP A 80 42.50 35.05 26.49
N SER A 81 43.11 35.33 25.33
CA SER A 81 44.40 36.00 25.29
C SER A 81 44.22 37.32 26.03
N GLU A 82 45.22 37.82 26.76
CA GLU A 82 45.09 39.14 27.41
C GLU A 82 44.72 40.25 26.39
N LEU A 83 44.94 39.98 25.10
CA LEU A 83 44.58 40.77 23.93
C LEU A 83 43.08 40.71 23.54
N ASP A 84 42.35 39.66 23.93
CA ASP A 84 40.95 39.40 23.56
C ASP A 84 39.94 39.94 24.58
N GLY A 85 40.43 40.51 25.70
CA GLY A 85 39.59 41.05 26.77
C GLY A 85 38.81 42.32 26.36
N GLU A 86 37.57 42.45 26.85
CA GLU A 86 36.79 43.67 26.69
C GLU A 86 37.51 44.87 27.35
N GLY A 87 37.78 45.92 26.57
CA GLY A 87 38.49 47.12 27.06
C GLY A 87 40.02 47.06 27.00
N PHE A 88 40.58 46.20 26.15
CA PHE A 88 42.02 46.09 25.91
C PHE A 88 42.70 47.46 25.64
N ASP A 89 43.66 47.82 26.49
CA ASP A 89 44.52 48.99 26.32
C ASP A 89 45.85 48.60 25.65
N ALA A 90 45.96 48.90 24.36
CA ALA A 90 47.14 48.60 23.56
C ALA A 90 48.39 49.33 24.06
N GLU A 91 48.27 50.58 24.52
CA GLU A 91 49.42 51.37 24.96
C GLU A 91 49.96 50.85 26.30
N GLY A 92 49.07 50.54 27.24
CA GLY A 92 49.39 49.89 28.51
C GLY A 92 50.02 48.50 28.32
N TYR A 93 49.50 47.69 27.39
CA TYR A 93 50.05 46.38 27.07
C TYR A 93 51.47 46.49 26.51
N VAL A 94 51.70 47.35 25.52
CA VAL A 94 53.03 47.56 24.92
C VAL A 94 54.01 48.08 25.96
N LYS A 95 53.62 49.05 26.79
CA LYS A 95 54.45 49.56 27.88
C LYS A 95 54.78 48.48 28.92
N GLY A 96 53.82 47.60 29.22
CA GLY A 96 54.02 46.45 30.09
C GLY A 96 54.99 45.42 29.50
N VAL A 97 54.92 45.14 28.20
CA VAL A 97 55.87 44.25 27.51
C VAL A 97 57.27 44.87 27.50
N LEU A 98 57.40 46.15 27.14
CA LEU A 98 58.68 46.86 27.07
C LEU A 98 59.34 47.04 28.45
N GLY A 99 58.55 47.08 29.52
CA GLY A 99 59.04 47.17 30.90
C GLY A 99 59.39 45.82 31.55
N ARG A 100 58.85 44.70 31.03
CA ARG A 100 59.07 43.35 31.56
C ARG A 100 60.12 42.56 30.76
N GLU A 101 60.13 42.73 29.45
CA GLU A 101 60.96 41.96 28.52
C GLU A 101 62.18 42.76 28.02
N GLY A 102 63.27 42.06 27.72
CA GLY A 102 64.39 42.64 26.97
C GLY A 102 64.11 42.70 25.46
N LEU A 103 64.99 43.35 24.68
CA LEU A 103 64.83 43.52 23.23
C LEU A 103 64.54 42.21 22.48
N GLU A 104 65.22 41.12 22.85
CA GLU A 104 65.00 39.80 22.24
C GLU A 104 63.59 39.26 22.53
N GLY A 105 63.10 39.43 23.75
CA GLY A 105 61.73 39.06 24.14
C GLY A 105 60.69 39.87 23.37
N VAL A 106 60.92 41.18 23.23
CA VAL A 106 60.06 42.08 22.45
C VAL A 106 59.97 41.63 20.99
N LEU A 107 61.10 41.32 20.34
CA LEU A 107 61.13 40.82 18.96
C LEU A 107 60.43 39.46 18.81
N ARG A 108 60.52 38.60 19.82
CA ARG A 108 59.82 37.31 19.83
C ARG A 108 58.30 37.50 19.93
N VAL A 109 57.86 38.42 20.77
CA VAL A 109 56.43 38.79 20.90
C VAL A 109 55.92 39.39 19.60
N GLU A 110 56.66 40.32 18.99
CA GLU A 110 56.32 40.89 17.68
C GLU A 110 56.18 39.81 16.60
N GLY A 111 57.16 38.91 16.51
CA GLY A 111 57.13 37.80 15.54
C GLY A 111 55.93 36.88 15.74
N GLY A 112 55.56 36.61 16.99
CA GLY A 112 54.35 35.86 17.35
C GLY A 112 53.08 36.58 16.88
N LEU A 113 52.92 37.85 17.23
CA LEU A 113 51.76 38.67 16.84
C LEU A 113 51.62 38.78 15.31
N VAL A 114 52.72 38.97 14.58
CA VAL A 114 52.69 39.02 13.11
C VAL A 114 52.25 37.69 12.51
N SER A 115 52.66 36.56 13.11
CA SER A 115 52.22 35.24 12.68
C SER A 115 50.74 35.03 12.97
N GLU A 116 50.27 35.44 14.14
CA GLU A 116 48.88 35.34 14.57
C GLU A 116 47.96 36.21 13.70
N ILE A 117 48.34 37.45 13.40
CA ILE A 117 47.60 38.33 12.47
C ILE A 117 47.42 37.66 11.10
N LYS A 118 48.47 37.01 10.59
CA LYS A 118 48.39 36.29 9.31
C LYS A 118 47.51 35.04 9.40
N GLY A 119 47.57 34.32 10.53
CA GLY A 119 46.70 33.20 10.83
C GLY A 119 45.22 33.61 10.82
N LEU A 120 44.89 34.63 11.61
CA LEU A 120 43.54 35.20 11.73
C LEU A 120 42.99 35.73 10.40
N ASP A 121 43.82 36.37 9.57
CA ASP A 121 43.41 36.78 8.22
C ASP A 121 43.11 35.57 7.32
N GLY A 122 43.90 34.50 7.43
CA GLY A 122 43.65 33.23 6.77
C GLY A 122 42.34 32.58 7.20
N GLU A 123 42.09 32.52 8.50
CA GLU A 123 40.86 32.00 9.09
C GLU A 123 39.63 32.82 8.70
N ARG A 124 39.73 34.16 8.76
CA ARG A 124 38.68 35.07 8.29
C ARG A 124 38.33 34.79 6.83
N LYS A 125 39.33 34.67 5.95
CA LYS A 125 39.12 34.32 4.54
C LYS A 125 38.44 32.97 4.42
N ALA A 126 38.92 31.94 5.13
CA ALA A 126 38.34 30.61 5.10
C ALA A 126 36.86 30.62 5.52
N LEU A 127 36.51 31.33 6.58
CA LEU A 127 35.11 31.50 7.03
C LEU A 127 34.25 32.18 5.98
N VAL A 128 34.76 33.24 5.35
CA VAL A 128 34.06 33.94 4.28
C VAL A 128 33.83 33.02 3.08
N TYR A 129 34.83 32.25 2.65
CA TYR A 129 34.70 31.29 1.56
C TYR A 129 33.72 30.17 1.89
N ASP A 130 33.77 29.63 3.12
CA ASP A 130 32.85 28.60 3.57
C ASP A 130 31.40 29.13 3.60
N ASN A 131 31.19 30.34 4.11
CA ASN A 131 29.86 30.95 4.14
C ASN A 131 29.31 31.21 2.73
N TYR A 132 30.10 31.79 1.84
CA TYR A 132 29.68 32.02 0.45
C TYR A 132 29.46 30.70 -0.30
N SER A 133 30.32 29.70 -0.12
CA SER A 133 30.16 28.37 -0.71
C SER A 133 28.85 27.72 -0.26
N LYS A 134 28.53 27.80 1.04
CA LYS A 134 27.25 27.32 1.60
C LYS A 134 26.06 28.07 1.02
N LEU A 135 26.12 29.40 0.90
CA LEU A 135 25.04 30.22 0.34
C LEU A 135 24.80 29.90 -1.15
N ILE A 136 25.87 29.76 -1.92
CA ILE A 136 25.80 29.36 -3.34
C ILE A 136 25.18 27.96 -3.45
N THR A 137 25.64 27.01 -2.64
CA THR A 137 25.12 25.63 -2.63
C THR A 137 23.65 25.58 -2.23
N ALA A 138 23.23 26.39 -1.26
CA ALA A 138 21.83 26.52 -0.85
C ALA A 138 20.98 27.09 -1.99
N THR A 139 21.48 28.14 -2.65
CA THR A 139 20.78 28.78 -3.78
C THR A 139 20.65 27.81 -4.97
N ASP A 140 21.69 27.03 -5.26
CA ASP A 140 21.64 26.00 -6.28
C ASP A 140 20.68 24.86 -5.93
N THR A 141 20.61 24.48 -4.65
CA THR A 141 19.61 23.52 -4.15
C THR A 141 18.19 24.06 -4.36
N ILE A 142 17.93 25.31 -4.02
CA ILE A 142 16.64 25.97 -4.26
C ILE A 142 16.31 25.98 -5.76
N ARG A 143 17.28 26.30 -6.61
CA ARG A 143 17.09 26.27 -8.07
C ARG A 143 16.73 24.87 -8.56
N LYS A 144 17.42 23.83 -8.10
CA LYS A 144 17.12 22.43 -8.45
C LYS A 144 15.74 22.00 -7.94
N MET A 145 15.39 22.35 -6.70
CA MET A 145 14.05 22.09 -6.15
C MET A 145 12.97 22.75 -7.00
N ARG A 146 13.17 24.00 -7.41
CA ARG A 146 12.24 24.72 -8.28
C ARG A 146 12.13 24.09 -9.66
N LEU A 147 13.25 23.76 -10.32
CA LEU A 147 13.24 23.09 -11.63
C LEU A 147 12.57 21.71 -11.59
N ASN A 148 12.68 20.99 -10.47
CA ASN A 148 12.01 19.71 -10.30
C ASN A 148 10.53 19.85 -9.93
N MET A 149 10.14 20.94 -9.25
CA MET A 149 8.76 21.21 -8.84
C MET A 149 7.94 21.89 -9.94
N ASP A 150 8.52 22.82 -10.70
CA ASP A 150 7.87 23.53 -11.82
C ASP A 150 7.21 22.59 -12.85
N PRO A 151 7.76 21.42 -13.25
CA PRO A 151 7.06 20.45 -14.10
C PRO A 151 6.03 19.58 -13.36
N LEU A 152 6.02 19.54 -12.03
CA LEU A 152 5.02 18.83 -11.21
C LEU A 152 3.80 19.69 -10.83
N ILE A 153 3.92 21.02 -10.88
CA ILE A 153 2.78 21.93 -10.62
C ILE A 153 1.66 21.73 -11.67
N PRO A 154 1.93 21.58 -12.97
CA PRO A 154 0.89 21.30 -13.97
C PRO A 154 0.23 19.94 -13.76
N THR A 155 0.98 18.89 -13.44
CA THR A 155 0.43 17.53 -13.29
C THR A 155 -0.43 17.39 -12.03
N THR A 156 -0.05 18.05 -10.93
CA THR A 156 -0.88 18.13 -9.72
C THR A 156 -2.12 19.00 -9.94
N SER A 157 -2.01 20.10 -10.68
CA SER A 157 -3.17 20.92 -11.07
C SER A 157 -4.13 20.20 -12.04
N MET A 158 -3.65 19.28 -12.87
CA MET A 158 -4.48 18.45 -13.75
C MET A 158 -5.17 17.30 -13.03
N LEU A 159 -4.65 16.86 -11.87
CA LEU A 159 -5.20 15.72 -11.13
C LEU A 159 -6.56 16.04 -10.52
N GLY A 160 -6.78 17.26 -10.03
CA GLY A 160 -8.07 17.70 -9.50
C GLY A 160 -9.21 17.54 -10.51
N PRO A 161 -9.12 18.17 -11.70
CA PRO A 161 -10.11 18.00 -12.78
C PRO A 161 -10.27 16.55 -13.27
N ALA A 162 -9.18 15.77 -13.30
CA ALA A 162 -9.26 14.36 -13.68
C ALA A 162 -10.04 13.54 -12.64
N ILE A 163 -9.82 13.79 -11.35
CA ILE A 163 -10.54 13.13 -10.25
C ILE A 163 -12.02 13.53 -10.26
N THR A 164 -12.34 14.81 -10.48
CA THR A 164 -13.75 15.25 -10.59
C THR A 164 -14.42 14.61 -11.79
N HIS A 165 -13.75 14.53 -12.95
CA HIS A 165 -14.29 13.85 -14.13
C HIS A 165 -14.50 12.34 -13.88
N ILE A 166 -13.59 11.66 -13.17
CA ILE A 166 -13.76 10.26 -12.77
C ILE A 166 -14.96 10.12 -11.80
N ALA A 167 -15.12 11.02 -10.84
CA ALA A 167 -16.24 11.01 -9.93
C ALA A 167 -17.58 11.25 -10.65
N GLU A 168 -17.63 12.23 -11.56
CA GLU A 168 -18.80 12.52 -12.40
C GLU A 168 -19.15 11.33 -13.30
N THR A 169 -18.18 10.73 -13.97
CA THR A 169 -18.42 9.55 -14.81
C THR A 169 -18.84 8.33 -13.98
N ALA A 170 -18.27 8.14 -12.78
CA ALA A 170 -18.68 7.07 -11.87
C ALA A 170 -20.11 7.28 -11.34
N THR A 171 -20.47 8.51 -10.98
CA THR A 171 -21.84 8.83 -10.54
C THR A 171 -22.85 8.70 -11.68
N ALA A 172 -22.51 9.16 -12.89
CA ALA A 172 -23.34 8.98 -14.09
C ALA A 172 -23.50 7.49 -14.45
N LEU A 173 -22.43 6.70 -14.37
CA LEU A 173 -22.49 5.26 -14.59
C LEU A 173 -23.32 4.56 -13.51
N SER A 174 -23.15 4.94 -12.24
CA SER A 174 -23.94 4.40 -11.13
C SER A 174 -25.42 4.75 -11.29
N ALA A 175 -25.75 5.99 -11.66
CA ALA A 175 -27.12 6.40 -11.99
C ALA A 175 -27.67 5.63 -13.19
N SER A 176 -26.89 5.42 -14.25
CA SER A 176 -27.30 4.61 -15.41
C SER A 176 -27.53 3.14 -15.06
N LEU A 177 -26.73 2.58 -14.15
CA LEU A 177 -26.92 1.23 -13.65
C LEU A 177 -28.16 1.17 -12.76
N GLN A 178 -28.37 2.15 -11.90
CA GLN A 178 -29.54 2.29 -11.04
C GLN A 178 -30.82 2.50 -11.86
N ASP A 179 -30.78 3.20 -12.98
CA ASP A 179 -31.92 3.33 -13.89
C ASP A 179 -32.14 2.00 -14.64
N ARG A 180 -31.07 1.33 -15.06
CA ARG A 180 -31.16 -0.02 -15.64
C ARG A 180 -31.53 -1.12 -14.65
N THR A 181 -31.42 -0.94 -13.34
CA THR A 181 -31.86 -1.89 -12.30
C THR A 181 -33.11 -1.43 -11.55
N GLY A 182 -33.44 -0.14 -11.62
CA GLY A 182 -34.63 0.48 -11.06
C GLY A 182 -35.80 0.47 -12.05
N ASN A 183 -35.53 0.67 -13.35
CA ASN A 183 -36.50 0.53 -14.44
C ASN A 183 -36.52 -0.91 -15.02
N ARG A 184 -35.53 -1.75 -14.71
CA ARG A 184 -35.65 -3.20 -14.91
C ARG A 184 -36.15 -3.74 -13.58
N PRO A 185 -37.42 -4.15 -13.45
CA PRO A 185 -37.84 -4.79 -12.22
C PRO A 185 -36.94 -6.00 -12.07
N SER A 186 -36.04 -5.98 -11.09
CA SER A 186 -35.34 -7.17 -10.62
C SER A 186 -36.36 -8.26 -10.17
N GLY A 187 -37.64 -7.89 -10.09
CA GLY A 187 -38.80 -8.77 -10.00
C GLY A 187 -39.32 -9.40 -11.31
N ARG A 188 -39.06 -8.94 -12.53
CA ARG A 188 -39.80 -9.44 -13.72
C ARG A 188 -39.34 -10.83 -14.18
N LEU A 189 -38.05 -11.14 -14.07
CA LEU A 189 -37.54 -12.51 -14.29
C LEU A 189 -37.83 -13.41 -13.08
N ALA A 190 -37.76 -12.87 -11.86
CA ALA A 190 -38.06 -13.62 -10.64
C ALA A 190 -39.57 -13.90 -10.45
N GLN A 191 -40.47 -13.09 -11.01
CA GLN A 191 -41.92 -13.23 -10.85
C GLN A 191 -42.53 -14.21 -11.85
N GLY A 192 -41.99 -14.30 -13.08
CA GLY A 192 -42.29 -15.40 -13.98
C GLY A 192 -41.87 -16.75 -13.38
N VAL A 193 -40.64 -16.84 -12.87
CA VAL A 193 -40.12 -18.07 -12.24
C VAL A 193 -40.82 -18.39 -10.91
N LYS A 194 -41.21 -17.40 -10.11
CA LYS A 194 -42.02 -17.63 -8.89
C LYS A 194 -43.44 -18.09 -9.22
N GLY A 195 -44.06 -17.52 -10.25
CA GLY A 195 -45.38 -17.93 -10.73
C GLY A 195 -45.38 -19.35 -11.28
N ASP A 196 -44.38 -19.70 -12.09
CA ASP A 196 -44.24 -21.05 -12.65
C ASP A 196 -43.91 -22.07 -11.57
N ARG A 197 -43.05 -21.71 -10.61
CA ARG A 197 -42.74 -22.58 -9.45
C ARG A 197 -43.91 -22.73 -8.50
N ALA A 198 -44.79 -21.73 -8.39
CA ALA A 198 -46.03 -21.84 -7.61
C ALA A 198 -47.01 -22.82 -8.28
N LYS A 199 -47.21 -22.69 -9.60
CA LYS A 199 -48.05 -23.62 -10.38
C LYS A 199 -47.53 -25.05 -10.34
N GLN A 200 -46.20 -25.24 -10.48
CA GLN A 200 -45.57 -26.55 -10.35
C GLN A 200 -45.72 -27.17 -8.95
N ARG A 201 -45.73 -26.34 -7.89
CA ARG A 201 -45.98 -26.83 -6.53
C ARG A 201 -47.43 -27.25 -6.33
N GLU A 202 -48.37 -26.57 -6.98
CA GLU A 202 -49.78 -26.90 -6.93
C GLU A 202 -50.08 -28.21 -7.66
N THR A 203 -49.48 -28.45 -8.84
CA THR A 203 -49.62 -29.72 -9.56
C THR A 203 -49.05 -30.89 -8.77
N VAL A 204 -47.88 -30.71 -8.13
CA VAL A 204 -47.29 -31.74 -7.25
C VAL A 204 -48.17 -31.99 -6.03
N ARG A 205 -48.71 -30.94 -5.41
CA ARG A 205 -49.64 -31.09 -4.27
C ARG A 205 -50.90 -31.87 -4.67
N TRP A 206 -51.45 -31.60 -5.84
CA TRP A 206 -52.64 -32.29 -6.34
C TRP A 206 -52.39 -33.79 -6.54
N VAL A 207 -51.25 -34.16 -7.14
CA VAL A 207 -50.85 -35.57 -7.34
C VAL A 207 -50.61 -36.29 -6.01
N LEU A 208 -50.02 -35.62 -5.02
CA LEU A 208 -49.82 -36.20 -3.68
C LEU A 208 -51.13 -36.38 -2.89
N GLN A 209 -52.17 -35.64 -3.22
CA GLN A 209 -53.49 -35.76 -2.58
C GLN A 209 -54.40 -36.83 -3.23
N THR A 210 -54.00 -37.40 -4.38
CA THR A 210 -54.75 -38.45 -5.07
C THR A 210 -55.12 -39.66 -4.18
N PRO A 211 -54.22 -40.30 -3.40
CA PRO A 211 -54.60 -41.49 -2.62
C PRO A 211 -55.68 -41.19 -1.58
N THR A 212 -55.63 -40.02 -0.94
CA THR A 212 -56.66 -39.56 0.01
C THR A 212 -57.98 -39.27 -0.70
N ARG A 213 -57.93 -38.67 -1.90
CA ARG A 213 -59.13 -38.39 -2.70
C ARG A 213 -59.80 -39.67 -3.21
N MET A 214 -59.01 -40.66 -3.64
CA MET A 214 -59.50 -41.96 -4.06
C MET A 214 -60.14 -42.74 -2.91
N ARG A 215 -59.57 -42.69 -1.69
CA ARG A 215 -60.19 -43.29 -0.50
C ARG A 215 -61.58 -42.70 -0.22
N ALA A 216 -61.71 -41.38 -0.26
CA ALA A 216 -63.00 -40.70 -0.06
C ALA A 216 -64.04 -41.08 -1.15
N LEU A 217 -63.62 -41.15 -2.42
CA LEU A 217 -64.51 -41.55 -3.52
C LEU A 217 -64.94 -43.03 -3.45
N LEU A 218 -64.10 -43.90 -2.91
CA LEU A 218 -64.44 -45.31 -2.67
C LEU A 218 -65.40 -45.48 -1.48
N GLU A 219 -65.27 -44.66 -0.43
CA GLU A 219 -66.24 -44.60 0.68
C GLU A 219 -67.62 -44.11 0.22
N GLU A 220 -67.68 -43.21 -0.77
CA GLU A 220 -68.91 -42.71 -1.39
C GLU A 220 -69.49 -43.68 -2.45
N GLY A 221 -68.80 -44.79 -2.74
CA GLY A 221 -69.23 -45.82 -3.70
C GLY A 221 -69.01 -45.45 -5.17
N GLN A 222 -68.35 -44.34 -5.47
CA GLN A 222 -68.11 -43.84 -6.83
C GLN A 222 -66.80 -44.39 -7.42
N LYS A 223 -66.76 -45.71 -7.65
CA LYS A 223 -65.56 -46.43 -8.13
C LYS A 223 -65.07 -45.93 -9.50
N GLU A 224 -65.99 -45.67 -10.43
CA GLU A 224 -65.65 -45.18 -11.77
C GLU A 224 -64.93 -43.82 -11.75
N GLN A 225 -65.24 -42.96 -10.77
CA GLN A 225 -64.60 -41.66 -10.64
C GLN A 225 -63.23 -41.78 -9.98
N ALA A 226 -63.07 -42.71 -9.04
CA ALA A 226 -61.77 -43.03 -8.44
C ALA A 226 -60.79 -43.61 -9.48
N GLU A 227 -61.27 -44.44 -10.41
CA GLU A 227 -60.46 -44.99 -11.51
C GLU A 227 -60.03 -43.91 -12.52
N LYS A 228 -60.91 -42.96 -12.87
CA LYS A 228 -60.56 -41.82 -13.74
C LYS A 228 -59.50 -40.92 -13.12
N ASP A 229 -59.65 -40.62 -11.82
CA ASP A 229 -58.68 -39.82 -11.06
C ASP A 229 -57.31 -40.53 -10.95
N TRP A 230 -57.33 -41.86 -10.83
CA TRP A 230 -56.13 -42.70 -10.88
C TRP A 230 -55.46 -42.67 -12.25
N GLU A 231 -56.21 -42.79 -13.35
CA GLU A 231 -55.66 -42.72 -14.71
C GLU A 231 -54.96 -41.38 -14.97
N GLU A 232 -55.58 -40.26 -14.58
CA GLU A 232 -54.99 -38.93 -14.75
C GLU A 232 -53.71 -38.74 -13.91
N THR A 233 -53.74 -39.24 -12.68
CA THR A 233 -52.58 -39.18 -11.78
C THR A 233 -51.47 -40.13 -12.27
N SER A 234 -51.80 -41.33 -12.72
CA SER A 234 -50.85 -42.33 -13.23
C SER A 234 -50.13 -41.81 -14.49
N ARG A 235 -50.86 -41.16 -15.41
CA ARG A 235 -50.25 -40.46 -16.57
C ARG A 235 -49.29 -39.34 -16.15
N SER A 236 -49.57 -38.64 -15.06
CA SER A 236 -48.69 -37.60 -14.51
C SER A 236 -47.47 -38.19 -13.83
N LEU A 237 -47.63 -39.26 -13.06
CA LEU A 237 -46.55 -39.99 -12.41
C LEU A 237 -45.62 -40.66 -13.46
N ASP A 238 -46.15 -41.11 -14.61
CA ASP A 238 -45.36 -41.71 -15.70
C ASP A 238 -44.41 -40.74 -16.36
N LYS A 239 -44.77 -39.45 -16.37
CA LYS A 239 -43.88 -38.37 -16.79
C LYS A 239 -42.82 -38.06 -15.73
N TRP A 240 -42.99 -38.51 -14.49
CA TRP A 240 -42.10 -38.27 -13.35
C TRP A 240 -41.31 -39.52 -12.92
N LYS A 241 -41.05 -40.46 -13.84
CA LYS A 241 -40.23 -41.66 -13.58
C LYS A 241 -38.83 -41.27 -13.09
N GLY A 242 -38.43 -41.81 -11.93
CA GLY A 242 -37.11 -41.57 -11.31
C GLY A 242 -37.08 -40.44 -10.28
N VAL A 243 -38.21 -39.77 -10.00
CA VAL A 243 -38.31 -38.82 -8.87
C VAL A 243 -38.63 -39.60 -7.59
N ALA A 244 -37.86 -39.35 -6.52
CA ALA A 244 -38.06 -40.01 -5.23
C ALA A 244 -39.48 -39.76 -4.69
N GLY A 245 -40.14 -40.82 -4.21
CA GLY A 245 -41.51 -40.77 -3.63
C GLY A 245 -42.65 -41.00 -4.63
N VAL A 246 -42.38 -40.97 -5.95
CA VAL A 246 -43.41 -41.27 -6.98
C VAL A 246 -43.88 -42.72 -6.91
N ASP A 247 -42.95 -43.66 -6.70
CA ASP A 247 -43.27 -45.10 -6.62
C ASP A 247 -44.06 -45.44 -5.35
N GLU A 248 -43.85 -44.70 -4.26
CA GLU A 248 -44.58 -44.85 -3.00
C GLU A 248 -46.04 -44.41 -3.17
N VAL A 249 -46.29 -43.25 -3.79
CA VAL A 249 -47.64 -42.75 -4.09
C VAL A 249 -48.38 -43.71 -5.02
N ARG A 250 -47.70 -44.31 -6.01
CA ARG A 250 -48.30 -45.35 -6.86
C ARG A 250 -48.71 -46.57 -6.06
N ALA A 251 -47.83 -47.07 -5.19
CA ALA A 251 -48.12 -48.22 -4.36
C ALA A 251 -49.29 -47.96 -3.41
N GLU A 252 -49.41 -46.75 -2.86
CA GLU A 252 -50.56 -46.35 -2.03
C GLU A 252 -51.87 -46.32 -2.82
N CYS A 253 -51.88 -45.76 -4.03
CA CYS A 253 -53.10 -45.73 -4.86
C CYS A 253 -53.53 -47.12 -5.34
N ILE A 254 -52.59 -48.01 -5.68
CA ILE A 254 -52.90 -49.40 -6.05
C ILE A 254 -53.54 -50.15 -4.86
N LYS A 255 -52.98 -50.00 -3.66
CA LYS A 255 -53.57 -50.58 -2.43
C LYS A 255 -54.97 -50.06 -2.16
N VAL A 256 -55.24 -48.79 -2.47
CA VAL A 256 -56.57 -48.19 -2.29
C VAL A 256 -57.58 -48.77 -3.27
N LEU A 257 -57.19 -49.02 -4.53
CA LEU A 257 -58.05 -49.70 -5.50
C LEU A 257 -58.32 -51.16 -5.13
N GLU A 258 -57.29 -51.91 -4.70
CA GLU A 258 -57.43 -53.30 -4.24
C GLU A 258 -58.34 -53.42 -3.00
N GLN A 259 -58.26 -52.45 -2.08
CA GLN A 259 -59.17 -52.36 -0.92
C GLN A 259 -60.61 -52.03 -1.34
N GLY A 260 -60.81 -51.23 -2.38
CA GLY A 260 -62.13 -50.96 -2.97
C GLY A 260 -62.73 -52.15 -3.73
N GLU A 261 -61.91 -53.03 -4.30
CA GLU A 261 -62.33 -54.30 -4.89
C GLU A 261 -62.68 -55.35 -3.83
N GLY A 262 -61.91 -55.41 -2.73
CA GLY A 262 -62.10 -56.38 -1.64
C GLY A 262 -63.40 -56.23 -0.83
N VAL A 263 -64.07 -55.08 -0.89
CA VAL A 263 -65.35 -54.83 -0.19
C VAL A 263 -66.57 -55.29 -1.03
N GLY A 264 -66.36 -55.77 -2.26
CA GLY A 264 -67.43 -56.17 -3.18
C GLY A 264 -67.83 -57.66 -3.18
N ASN A 265 -67.17 -58.55 -2.44
CA ASN A 265 -67.45 -59.99 -2.54
C ASN A 265 -67.49 -60.69 -1.17
N GLY A 266 -68.57 -60.42 -0.42
CA GLY A 266 -68.96 -61.15 0.77
C GLY A 266 -70.45 -61.50 0.68
N SER A 267 -70.78 -62.61 0.04
CA SER A 267 -72.08 -63.27 0.20
C SER A 267 -71.84 -64.77 0.39
N PRO A 268 -72.52 -65.37 1.36
CA PRO A 268 -73.47 -66.42 1.00
C PRO A 268 -74.82 -66.28 1.71
N GLN A 269 -75.90 -66.35 0.92
CA GLN A 269 -77.27 -66.72 1.33
C GLN A 269 -77.31 -68.17 1.88
N PRO A 270 -78.45 -68.79 2.35
CA PRO A 270 -79.89 -68.47 2.24
C PRO A 270 -80.74 -68.84 3.50
N GLU A 271 -82.05 -69.07 3.32
CA GLU A 271 -83.07 -69.64 4.25
C GLU A 271 -83.73 -68.59 5.20
N GLU A 272 -85.04 -68.45 5.36
CA GLU A 272 -86.23 -69.21 4.95
C GLU A 272 -87.44 -68.27 5.21
N SER A 273 -88.46 -68.28 4.35
CA SER A 273 -89.79 -67.74 4.71
C SER A 273 -90.62 -68.85 5.36
N PRO A 274 -91.48 -68.54 6.34
CA PRO A 274 -92.94 -68.64 6.10
C PRO A 274 -93.72 -67.43 6.71
N SER A 275 -94.78 -66.92 6.10
CA SER A 275 -96.22 -67.28 6.33
C SER A 275 -96.55 -67.53 7.82
N ASN A 276 -97.59 -67.02 8.48
CA ASN A 276 -98.95 -66.52 8.20
C ASN A 276 -99.24 -65.45 9.29
N GLY A 277 -99.99 -64.38 9.04
CA GLY A 277 -101.45 -64.39 8.91
C GLY A 277 -102.12 -64.25 10.29
N THR A 278 -102.66 -63.07 10.60
CA THR A 278 -104.09 -62.79 10.81
C THR A 278 -104.29 -61.27 10.82
#